data_AF-A0AAV4GXL1-F1
#
_entry.id   AF-A0AAV4GXL1-F1
#
_cell.length_a   1.000
_cell.length_b   1.000
_cell.length_c   1.000
_cell.angle_alpha   90.00
_cell.angle_beta   90.00
_cell.angle_gamma   90.00
#
_symmetry.space_group_name_H-M   'P 1'
#
loop_
_entity.id
_entity.type
_entity.pdbx_description
1 polymer ?
#
loop_
_entity_poly.entity_id
_entity_poly.type
_entity_poly.pdbx_seq_one_letter_code
_entity_poly.pdbx_strand_id
1 'polypeptide(L)'
;MKAVFSNALDKQRLFFIDGPGGCGKTFLYNTILSYVRGKQLEAIAVASSGIAAELLDGGRTAHSKVKIPIPIEDHSTCKISRKSELGGQLKNARLIVWDEAPMMDRRVFECVSRTLCDLE
;
A
#
# COMPACT_ATOMS: atom_id res chain seq x y z
N MET A 1 12.18 -7.80 -14.36
CA MET A 1 11.54 -7.74 -13.04
C MET A 1 12.59 -8.07 -11.99
N LYS A 2 12.98 -7.10 -11.17
CA LYS A 2 13.87 -7.34 -10.01
C LYS A 2 13.04 -7.14 -8.75
N ALA A 3 13.05 -8.11 -7.84
CA ALA A 3 12.46 -7.97 -6.52
C ALA A 3 13.58 -7.63 -5.53
N VAL A 4 13.53 -6.46 -4.89
CA VAL A 4 14.42 -6.13 -3.77
C VAL A 4 13.72 -6.55 -2.49
N PHE A 5 14.38 -7.43 -1.73
CA PHE A 5 13.89 -7.95 -0.45
C PHE A 5 14.49 -7.13 0.68
N SER A 6 13.67 -6.45 1.48
CA SER A 6 14.09 -5.94 2.78
C SER A 6 13.88 -7.05 3.82
N ASN A 7 14.98 -7.55 4.40
CA ASN A 7 14.96 -8.64 5.36
C ASN A 7 15.18 -8.06 6.77
N ALA A 8 14.09 -7.83 7.50
CA ALA A 8 14.10 -7.63 8.94
C ALA A 8 13.36 -8.81 9.59
N LEU A 9 14.03 -9.44 10.55
CA LEU A 9 13.61 -10.66 11.23
C LEU A 9 12.16 -10.57 11.75
N ASP A 10 11.36 -11.57 11.37
CA ASP A 10 10.05 -11.97 11.90
C ASP A 10 9.02 -10.87 12.26
N LYS A 11 8.30 -10.33 11.25
CA LYS A 11 6.81 -10.34 11.18
C LYS A 11 6.15 -9.52 10.05
N GLN A 12 6.87 -8.72 9.26
CA GLN A 12 6.34 -8.10 8.03
C GLN A 12 7.36 -8.21 6.90
N ARG A 13 6.92 -8.62 5.70
CA ARG A 13 7.78 -8.78 4.52
C ARG A 13 7.51 -7.63 3.53
N LEU A 14 8.56 -6.90 3.17
CA LEU A 14 8.49 -5.81 2.19
C LEU A 14 9.25 -6.20 0.93
N PHE A 15 8.57 -6.08 -0.22
CA PHE A 15 9.11 -6.37 -1.54
C PHE A 15 8.98 -5.13 -2.42
N PHE A 16 10.04 -4.81 -3.16
CA PHE A 16 10.00 -3.79 -4.21
C PHE A 16 10.14 -4.45 -5.57
N ILE A 17 9.15 -4.30 -6.44
CA ILE A 17 9.13 -4.89 -7.78
C ILE A 17 9.47 -3.79 -8.79
N ASP A 18 10.65 -3.93 -9.41
CA ASP A 18 11.13 -2.99 -10.41
C ASP A 18 11.16 -3.59 -11.82
N GLY A 19 10.88 -2.74 -12.80
CA GLY A 19 10.93 -3.05 -14.21
C GLY A 19 10.55 -1.85 -15.08
N PRO A 20 11.05 -1.77 -16.32
CA PRO A 20 10.66 -0.73 -17.28
C PRO A 20 9.15 -0.64 -17.53
N GLY A 21 8.73 0.44 -18.20
CA GLY A 21 7.38 0.57 -18.74
C GLY A 21 7.05 -0.61 -19.67
N GLY A 22 5.81 -1.10 -19.62
CA GLY A 22 5.36 -2.21 -20.47
C GLY A 22 5.74 -3.62 -20.00
N CYS A 23 6.47 -3.80 -18.89
CA CYS A 23 6.84 -5.14 -18.39
C CYS A 23 5.73 -5.89 -17.63
N GLY A 24 4.49 -5.43 -17.67
CA GLY A 24 3.36 -6.10 -17.02
C GLY A 24 3.35 -6.02 -15.49
N LYS A 25 3.99 -5.02 -14.87
CA LYS A 25 4.00 -4.85 -13.40
C LYS A 25 2.58 -4.75 -12.83
N THR A 26 1.76 -3.89 -13.41
CA THR A 26 0.36 -3.72 -13.01
C THR A 26 -0.46 -5.00 -13.19
N PHE A 27 -0.21 -5.76 -14.26
CA PHE A 27 -0.80 -7.08 -14.44
C PHE A 27 -0.40 -8.05 -13.32
N LEU A 28 0.87 -8.09 -12.95
CA LEU A 28 1.34 -8.89 -11.82
C LEU A 28 0.67 -8.46 -10.50
N TYR A 29 0.62 -7.15 -10.23
CA TYR A 29 -0.05 -6.61 -9.04
C TYR A 29 -1.51 -7.07 -8.95
N ASN A 30 -2.28 -6.93 -10.03
CA ASN A 30 -3.67 -7.39 -10.10
C ASN A 30 -3.81 -8.90 -9.95
N THR A 31 -2.87 -9.67 -10.51
CA THR A 31 -2.85 -11.13 -10.35
C THR A 31 -2.68 -11.51 -8.88
N ILE A 32 -1.73 -10.88 -8.18
CA ILE A 32 -1.50 -11.15 -6.75
C ILE A 32 -2.68 -10.68 -5.90
N LEU A 33 -3.22 -9.48 -6.16
CA LEU A 33 -4.42 -8.97 -5.50
C LEU A 33 -5.59 -9.95 -5.63
N SER A 34 -5.86 -10.41 -6.86
CA SER A 34 -6.93 -11.37 -7.16
C SER A 34 -6.72 -12.70 -6.43
N TYR A 35 -5.49 -13.19 -6.39
CA TYR A 35 -5.16 -14.43 -5.68
C TYR A 35 -5.40 -14.34 -4.17
N VAL A 36 -4.99 -13.24 -3.53
CA VAL A 36 -5.20 -13.04 -2.08
C VAL A 36 -6.69 -12.86 -1.77
N ARG A 37 -7.41 -12.05 -2.56
CA ARG A 37 -8.86 -11.84 -2.40
C ARG A 37 -9.67 -13.10 -2.68
N GLY A 38 -9.24 -13.93 -3.63
CA GLY A 38 -9.84 -15.23 -3.90
C GLY A 38 -9.76 -16.21 -2.73
N LYS A 39 -8.83 -15.98 -1.79
CA LYS A 39 -8.74 -16.69 -0.50
C LYS A 39 -9.53 -16.03 0.62
N GLN A 40 -10.39 -15.06 0.31
CA GLN A 40 -11.16 -14.27 1.28
C GLN A 40 -10.27 -13.53 2.29
N LEU A 41 -9.06 -13.16 1.88
CA LEU A 41 -8.13 -12.37 2.68
C LEU A 41 -8.14 -10.91 2.24
N GLU A 42 -7.97 -10.01 3.20
CA GLU A 42 -7.92 -8.57 2.94
C GLU A 42 -6.65 -8.19 2.16
N ALA A 43 -6.84 -7.58 0.98
CA ALA A 43 -5.77 -7.08 0.14
C ALA A 43 -6.08 -5.65 -0.33
N ILE A 44 -5.20 -4.72 0.02
CA ILE A 44 -5.36 -3.29 -0.24
C ILE A 44 -4.51 -2.91 -1.44
N ALA A 45 -5.13 -2.22 -2.40
CA ALA A 45 -4.47 -1.67 -3.58
C ALA A 45 -4.43 -0.15 -3.47
N VAL A 46 -3.24 0.42 -3.51
CA VAL A 46 -3.02 1.86 -3.56
C VAL A 46 -2.05 2.23 -4.67
N ALA A 47 -2.17 3.46 -5.17
CA ALA A 47 -1.18 4.01 -6.08
C ALA A 47 -0.92 5.49 -5.80
N SER A 48 0.18 6.01 -6.33
CA SER A 48 0.57 7.40 -6.14
C SER A 48 -0.28 8.39 -6.95
N SER A 49 -0.73 8.00 -8.15
CA SER A 49 -1.57 8.81 -9.03
C SER A 49 -2.97 8.20 -9.21
N GLY A 50 -3.94 9.01 -9.62
CA GLY A 50 -5.30 8.54 -9.92
C GLY A 50 -5.33 7.53 -11.09
N ILE A 51 -4.54 7.79 -12.14
CA ILE A 51 -4.48 6.91 -13.32
C ILE A 51 -3.89 5.55 -12.95
N ALA A 52 -2.80 5.52 -12.16
CA ALA A 52 -2.24 4.25 -11.71
C ALA A 52 -3.19 3.49 -10.77
N ALA A 53 -3.93 4.21 -9.92
CA ALA A 53 -4.91 3.60 -9.03
C ALA A 53 -6.07 2.95 -9.80
N GLU A 54 -6.55 3.60 -10.86
CA GLU A 54 -7.62 3.07 -11.72
C GLU A 54 -7.24 1.73 -12.38
N LEU A 55 -5.95 1.53 -12.68
CA LEU A 55 -5.46 0.30 -13.29
C LEU A 55 -5.33 -0.86 -12.29
N LEU A 56 -5.40 -0.60 -10.99
CA LEU A 56 -5.40 -1.63 -9.96
C LEU A 56 -6.83 -2.04 -9.62
N ASP A 57 -7.09 -3.34 -9.49
CA ASP A 57 -8.39 -3.84 -9.09
C ASP A 57 -8.76 -3.33 -7.68
N GLY A 58 -9.88 -2.61 -7.58
CA GLY A 58 -10.29 -1.93 -6.34
C GLY A 58 -9.30 -0.86 -5.84
N GLY A 59 -8.43 -0.38 -6.73
CA GLY A 59 -7.39 0.60 -6.43
C GLY A 59 -7.93 1.97 -6.11
N ARG A 60 -7.20 2.69 -5.25
CA ARG A 60 -7.43 4.10 -4.95
C ARG A 60 -6.10 4.81 -4.76
N THR A 61 -6.08 6.13 -4.87
CA THR A 61 -4.85 6.87 -4.55
C THR A 61 -4.49 6.66 -3.08
N ALA A 62 -3.19 6.60 -2.76
CA ALA A 62 -2.74 6.44 -1.38
C ALA A 62 -3.39 7.50 -0.47
N HIS A 63 -3.36 8.78 -0.89
CA HIS A 63 -3.99 9.88 -0.16
C HIS A 63 -5.45 9.63 0.19
N SER A 64 -6.25 9.09 -0.74
CA SER A 64 -7.67 8.82 -0.48
C SER A 64 -7.91 7.54 0.32
N LYS A 65 -7.15 6.47 0.08
CA LYS A 65 -7.34 5.17 0.73
C LYS A 65 -6.86 5.18 2.17
N VAL A 66 -5.70 5.77 2.46
CA VAL A 66 -5.11 5.84 3.80
C VAL A 66 -5.26 7.21 4.47
N LYS A 67 -6.02 8.16 3.90
CA LYS A 67 -6.32 9.45 4.55
C LYS A 67 -5.07 10.21 5.00
N ILE A 68 -4.05 10.25 4.14
CA ILE A 68 -2.78 10.94 4.40
C ILE A 68 -3.06 12.45 4.55
N PRO A 69 -2.55 13.11 5.61
CA PRO A 69 -2.73 14.54 5.80
C PRO A 69 -1.98 15.36 4.73
N ILE A 70 -2.57 16.49 4.37
CA ILE A 70 -1.96 17.53 3.53
C ILE A 70 -2.09 18.83 4.34
N PRO A 71 -0.99 19.50 4.72
CA PRO A 71 0.41 19.15 4.45
C PRO A 71 0.89 17.90 5.22
N ILE A 72 2.00 17.31 4.76
CA ILE A 72 2.66 16.19 5.42
C ILE A 72 3.90 16.66 6.18
N GLU A 73 4.00 16.24 7.44
CA GLU A 73 5.10 16.59 8.35
C GLU A 73 5.77 15.33 8.92
N ASP A 74 6.98 15.48 9.45
CA ASP A 74 7.82 14.37 9.91
C ASP A 74 7.24 13.56 11.07
N HIS A 75 6.17 14.01 11.70
CA HIS A 75 5.47 13.31 12.78
C HIS A 75 3.99 13.10 12.48
N SER A 76 3.58 13.30 11.23
CA SER A 76 2.22 13.06 10.78
C SER A 76 1.84 11.58 10.89
N THR A 77 0.59 11.34 11.28
CA THR A 77 -0.08 10.06 11.16
C THR A 77 -1.29 10.21 10.23
N CYS A 78 -1.69 9.12 9.60
CA CYS A 78 -2.89 9.09 8.78
C CYS A 78 -4.13 9.34 9.65
N LYS A 79 -5.13 10.06 9.13
CA LYS A 79 -6.37 10.38 9.86
C LYS A 79 -7.33 9.18 9.87
N ILE A 80 -6.90 8.08 10.51
CA ILE A 80 -7.62 6.81 10.59
C ILE A 80 -7.80 6.43 12.05
N SER A 81 -9.05 6.16 12.45
CA SER A 81 -9.35 5.65 13.79
C SER A 81 -9.24 4.12 13.83
N ARG A 82 -8.69 3.57 14.92
CA ARG A 82 -8.67 2.11 15.21
C ARG A 82 -10.06 1.46 15.11
N LYS A 83 -11.12 2.19 15.45
CA LYS A 83 -12.51 1.71 15.44
C LYS A 83 -13.21 1.89 14.09
N SER A 84 -12.56 2.56 13.13
CA SER A 84 -13.14 2.74 11.81
C SER A 84 -13.03 1.45 10.99
N GLU A 85 -13.96 1.26 10.05
CA GLU A 85 -13.93 0.14 9.10
C GLU A 85 -12.57 0.06 8.37
N LEU A 86 -12.06 1.21 7.92
CA LEU A 86 -10.76 1.31 7.27
C LEU A 86 -9.61 0.90 8.19
N GLY A 87 -9.66 1.28 9.47
CA GLY A 87 -8.69 0.83 10.48
C GLY A 87 -8.69 -0.68 10.65
N GLY A 88 -9.87 -1.30 10.67
CA GLY A 88 -10.02 -2.76 10.68
C GLY A 88 -9.47 -3.42 9.42
N GLN A 89 -9.76 -2.87 8.24
CA GLN A 89 -9.22 -3.35 6.96
C GLN A 89 -7.69 -3.32 6.93
N LEU A 90 -7.08 -2.21 7.35
CA LEU A 90 -5.63 -2.05 7.40
C LEU A 90 -4.98 -2.99 8.42
N LYS A 91 -5.59 -3.15 9.59
CA LYS A 91 -5.12 -4.09 10.62
C LYS A 91 -5.13 -5.54 10.16
N ASN A 92 -6.19 -5.94 9.44
CA ASN A 92 -6.37 -7.31 8.98
C ASN A 92 -5.75 -7.59 7.60
N ALA A 93 -5.21 -6.55 6.93
CA ALA A 93 -4.62 -6.66 5.61
C ALA A 93 -3.49 -7.69 5.59
N ARG A 94 -3.59 -8.65 4.67
CA ARG A 94 -2.55 -9.66 4.40
C ARG A 94 -1.61 -9.20 3.29
N LEU A 95 -2.03 -8.20 2.52
CA LEU A 95 -1.27 -7.61 1.43
C LEU A 95 -1.63 -6.14 1.26
N ILE A 96 -0.62 -5.29 1.10
CA ILE A 96 -0.76 -3.92 0.59
C ILE A 96 0.10 -3.82 -0.67
N VAL A 97 -0.52 -3.52 -1.80
CA VAL A 97 0.16 -3.21 -3.06
C VAL A 97 0.19 -1.69 -3.24
N TRP A 98 1.36 -1.15 -3.56
CA TRP A 98 1.56 0.27 -3.84
C TRP A 98 2.20 0.47 -5.22
N ASP A 99 1.41 0.92 -6.20
CA ASP A 99 1.93 1.24 -7.53
C ASP A 99 2.44 2.69 -7.62
N GLU A 100 3.46 2.89 -8.46
CA GLU A 100 4.18 4.16 -8.60
C GLU A 100 4.74 4.70 -7.26
N ALA A 101 5.14 3.82 -6.35
CA ALA A 101 5.69 4.17 -5.05
C ALA A 101 6.84 5.22 -5.11
N PRO A 102 7.81 5.15 -6.06
CA PRO A 102 8.89 6.14 -6.13
C PRO A 102 8.44 7.59 -6.39
N MET A 103 7.20 7.80 -6.83
CA MET A 103 6.65 9.15 -7.05
C MET A 103 6.22 9.85 -5.75
N MET A 104 6.25 9.15 -4.60
CA MET A 104 5.81 9.69 -3.32
C MET A 104 6.99 10.15 -2.45
N ASP A 105 6.73 11.22 -1.68
CA ASP A 105 7.66 11.68 -0.64
C ASP A 105 7.86 10.58 0.41
N ARG A 106 9.10 10.40 0.86
CA ARG A 106 9.48 9.44 1.91
C ARG A 106 8.59 9.56 3.16
N ARG A 107 8.20 10.78 3.54
CA ARG A 107 7.33 11.07 4.70
C ARG A 107 5.97 10.41 4.59
N VAL A 108 5.46 10.18 3.37
CA VAL A 108 4.20 9.47 3.13
C VAL A 108 4.29 8.03 3.61
N PHE A 109 5.38 7.35 3.26
CA PHE A 109 5.61 5.97 3.69
C PHE A 109 5.82 5.88 5.21
N GLU A 110 6.53 6.84 5.81
CA GLU A 110 6.71 6.89 7.25
C GLU A 110 5.41 7.15 8.01
N CYS A 111 4.55 8.04 7.49
CA CYS A 111 3.24 8.34 8.03
C CYS A 111 2.35 7.10 8.02
N VAL A 112 2.31 6.37 6.89
CA VAL A 112 1.57 5.10 6.78
C VAL A 112 2.16 4.03 7.70
N SER A 113 3.48 3.89 7.75
CA SER A 113 4.15 2.92 8.62
C SER A 113 3.80 3.16 10.10
N ARG A 114 3.82 4.42 10.56
CA ARG A 114 3.41 4.77 11.92
C ARG A 114 1.96 4.43 12.18
N THR A 115 1.07 4.78 11.25
CA THR A 115 -0.35 4.42 11.37
C THR A 115 -0.56 2.91 11.45
N LEU A 116 0.17 2.11 10.67
CA LEU A 116 0.07 0.64 10.75
C LEU A 116 0.51 0.13 12.12
N CYS A 117 1.64 0.60 12.66
CA CYS A 117 2.07 0.28 14.03
C CYS A 117 1.03 0.72 15.07
N ASP A 118 0.40 1.88 14.87
CA ASP A 118 -0.66 2.40 15.72
C ASP A 118 -1.99 1.66 15.57
N LEU A 119 -2.16 0.72 14.63
CA LEU A 119 -3.38 -0.08 14.50
C LEU A 119 -3.21 -1.49 15.09
N GLU A 120 -1.97 -1.93 15.31
CA GLU A 120 -1.64 -3.22 15.96
C GLU A 120 -2.24 -3.33 17.38
#